data_AF-A0A924PUB6-F1
#
_entry.id   AF-A0A924PUB6-F1
#
_cell.length_a   1.000
_cell.length_b   1.000
_cell.length_c   1.000
_cell.angle_alpha   90.00
_cell.angle_beta   90.00
_cell.angle_gamma   90.00
#
_symmetry.space_group_name_H-M   'P 1'
#
loop_
_entity.id
_entity.type
_entity.pdbx_description
1 polymer ?
#
loop_
_entity_poly.entity_id
_entity_poly.type
_entity_poly.pdbx_seq_one_letter_code
_entity_poly.pdbx_strand_id
1 'polypeptide(L)' 'MSDHKDFIGHTPMMQQYFRLKAEHPDTLLFYRMGDFYELFFDDARKANRLIDITLTARG' A
#
# COMPACT_ATOMS: atom_id res chain seq x y z
N MET A 1 -4.91 -7.26 22.94
CA MET A 1 -5.73 -6.91 21.76
C MET A 1 -4.88 -7.10 20.54
N SER A 2 -5.24 -8.12 19.79
CA SER A 2 -4.42 -8.89 18.87
C SER A 2 -4.64 -8.42 17.43
N ASP A 3 -3.67 -7.68 16.91
CA ASP A 3 -3.55 -7.39 15.47
C ASP A 3 -2.17 -7.83 14.95
N HIS A 4 -1.74 -9.03 15.32
CA HIS A 4 -0.84 -9.79 14.45
C HIS A 4 -1.71 -10.34 13.32
N LYS A 5 -2.05 -9.46 12.37
CA LYS A 5 -2.73 -9.84 11.15
C LYS A 5 -1.77 -10.75 10.38
N ASP A 6 -2.00 -12.05 10.44
CA ASP A 6 -1.19 -13.05 9.76
C ASP A 6 -1.18 -12.76 8.26
N PHE A 7 -0.13 -12.10 7.78
CA PHE A 7 0.06 -11.80 6.36
C PHE A 7 0.42 -13.05 5.54
N ILE A 8 0.23 -14.24 6.11
CA ILE A 8 0.63 -15.56 5.60
C ILE A 8 -0.03 -15.88 4.24
N GLY A 9 -1.14 -15.20 3.88
CA GLY A 9 -1.79 -15.30 2.56
C GLY A 9 -1.36 -14.25 1.52
N HIS A 10 -0.50 -13.30 1.87
CA HIS A 10 -0.07 -12.23 0.98
C HIS A 10 1.35 -12.48 0.43
N THR A 11 1.62 -12.00 -0.79
CA THR A 11 2.97 -12.08 -1.38
C THR A 11 3.99 -11.41 -0.46
N PRO A 12 5.26 -11.86 -0.42
CA PRO A 12 6.27 -11.29 0.47
C PRO A 12 6.37 -9.76 0.40
N MET A 13 6.18 -9.19 -0.80
CA MET A 13 6.13 -7.75 -1.04
C MET A 13 5.00 -7.07 -0.27
N MET A 14 3.79 -7.64 -0.31
CA MET A 14 2.62 -7.08 0.37
C MET A 14 2.73 -7.21 1.89
N GLN A 15 3.37 -8.26 2.41
CA GLN A 15 3.63 -8.38 3.86
C GLN A 15 4.51 -7.21 4.35
N GLN A 16 5.54 -6.86 3.58
CA GLN A 16 6.40 -5.72 3.88
C GLN A 16 5.64 -4.39 3.79
N TYR A 17 4.83 -4.22 2.73
CA TYR A 17 3.99 -3.03 2.58
C TYR A 17 3.08 -2.82 3.80
N PHE A 18 2.37 -3.87 4.24
CA PHE A 18 1.47 -3.75 5.38
C PHE A 18 2.21 -3.49 6.70
N ARG A 19 3.41 -4.04 6.90
CA ARG A 19 4.22 -3.73 8.08
C ARG A 19 4.57 -2.24 8.14
N LEU A 20 5.08 -1.69 7.04
CA LEU A 20 5.42 -0.27 6.94
C LEU A 20 4.19 0.62 7.08
N LYS A 21 3.05 0.19 6.53
CA LYS A 21 1.79 0.91 6.65
C LYS A 21 1.23 0.89 8.07
N ALA A 22 1.43 -0.18 8.83
CA ALA A 22 1.02 -0.26 10.22
C ALA A 22 1.80 0.71 11.12
N GLU A 23 3.07 0.99 10.77
CA GLU A 23 3.88 2.01 11.45
C GLU A 23 3.44 3.44 11.08
N HIS A 24 2.82 3.62 9.90
CA HIS A 24 2.38 4.91 9.40
C HIS A 24 0.95 4.86 8.78
N PRO A 25 -0.09 4.65 9.61
CA PRO A 25 -1.45 4.39 9.11
C PRO A 25 -2.07 5.58 8.36
N ASP A 26 -1.75 6.80 8.76
CA ASP A 26 -2.38 8.03 8.25
C ASP A 26 -1.62 8.70 7.10
N THR A 27 -0.42 8.20 6.75
CA THR A 27 0.40 8.78 5.66
C THR A 27 0.27 7.97 4.38
N LEU A 28 0.50 8.61 3.23
CA LEU A 28 0.57 7.90 1.95
C LEU A 28 1.92 7.18 1.85
N LEU A 29 1.90 5.85 1.67
CA LEU A 29 3.12 5.07 1.49
C LEU A 29 3.42 4.89 0.00
N PHE A 30 4.47 5.55 -0.47
CA PHE A 30 4.99 5.41 -1.83
C PHE A 30 5.93 4.21 -1.88
N TYR A 31 5.44 3.07 -2.38
CA TYR A 31 6.23 1.84 -2.46
C TYR A 31 7.00 1.79 -3.77
N ARG A 32 8.33 1.75 -3.70
CA ARG A 32 9.17 1.72 -4.92
C ARG A 32 9.17 0.33 -5.54
N MET A 33 8.69 0.23 -6.77
CA MET A 33 8.78 -0.98 -7.61
C MET A 33 9.52 -0.66 -8.90
N GLY A 34 10.83 -0.93 -8.91
CA GLY A 34 11.70 -0.56 -10.03
C GLY A 34 11.82 0.96 -10.17
N ASP A 35 11.41 1.48 -11.33
CA ASP A 35 11.48 2.90 -11.68
C ASP A 35 10.23 3.69 -11.25
N PHE A 36 9.19 3.02 -10.79
CA PHE A 36 7.93 3.64 -10.40
C PHE A 36 7.70 3.56 -8.89
N TYR A 37 6.94 4.53 -8.38
CA TYR A 37 6.33 4.45 -7.07
C TYR A 37 4.88 4.03 -7.23
N GLU A 38 4.53 2.92 -6.59
CA GLU A 38 3.18 2.39 -6.56
C GLU A 38 2.55 2.63 -5.19
N LEU A 39 1.25 2.94 -5.19
CA LEU A 39 0.42 3.01 -4.00
C LEU A 39 -0.65 1.92 -4.11
N PHE A 40 -1.01 1.32 -2.99
CA PHE A 40 -1.96 0.21 -2.95
C PHE A 40 -3.21 0.55 -2.13
N PHE A 41 -4.31 -0.15 -2.41
CA PHE A 41 -5.59 -0.05 -1.69
C PHE A 41 -6.12 1.38 -1.51
N ASP A 42 -6.33 1.83 -0.26
CA ASP A 42 -6.85 3.16 0.04
C ASP A 42 -5.88 4.27 -0.30
N ASP A 43 -4.58 4.02 -0.26
CA ASP A 43 -3.58 5.01 -0.62
C ASP A 43 -3.66 5.33 -2.12
N ALA A 44 -3.92 4.33 -2.97
CA ALA A 44 -4.14 4.53 -4.40
C ALA A 44 -5.38 5.41 -4.66
N ARG A 45 -6.49 5.15 -3.94
CA ARG A 45 -7.72 5.97 -4.04
C ARG A 45 -7.50 7.40 -3.57
N LYS A 46 -6.79 7.59 -2.47
CA LYS A 46 -6.44 8.92 -1.94
C LYS A 46 -5.52 9.67 -2.91
N ALA A 47 -4.47 9.02 -3.42
CA ALA A 47 -3.54 9.63 -4.36
C ALA A 47 -4.22 10.04 -5.67
N ASN A 48 -5.09 9.20 -6.23
CA ASN A 48 -5.91 9.57 -7.41
C ASN A 48 -6.67 10.88 -7.19
N ARG A 49 -7.29 11.07 -6.02
CA ARG A 49 -8.04 12.30 -5.70
C ARG A 49 -7.16 13.51 -5.40
N LEU A 50 -5.98 13.30 -4.83
CA LEU A 50 -5.11 14.38 -4.35
C LEU A 50 -4.18 14.92 -5.44
N ILE A 51 -3.68 14.05 -6.32
CA ILE A 51 -2.64 14.40 -7.30
C ILE A 51 -3.03 13.99 -8.74
N ASP A 52 -4.31 13.70 -8.97
CA ASP A 52 -4.90 13.42 -10.29
C ASP A 52 -4.15 12.34 -11.10
N ILE A 53 -3.71 11.28 -10.43
CA ILE A 53 -3.08 10.11 -11.07
C ILE A 53 -4.11 9.05 -11.39
N THR A 54 -3.93 8.33 -12.51
CA THR A 54 -4.87 7.28 -12.94
C THR A 54 -4.90 6.11 -11.95
N LEU A 55 -6.09 5.78 -11.43
CA LEU A 55 -6.29 4.60 -10.58
C LEU A 55 -6.38 3.35 -11.46
N THR A 56 -5.44 2.43 -11.30
CA THR A 56 -5.45 1.12 -11.97
C THR A 56 -5.61 0.00 -10.95
N ALA A 57 -6.15 -1.14 -11.39
CA ALA A 57 -6.28 -2.33 -10.56
C ALA A 57 -5.47 -3.47 -11.18
N ARG A 58 -4.67 -4.15 -10.35
CA ARG A 58 -4.13 -5.48 -10.70
C ARG A 58 -5.11 -6.53 -10.20
N GLY A 59 -5.65 -7.31 -11.13
CA GLY A 59 -6.52 -8.47 -10.88
C GLY A 59 -5.73 -9.72 -10.52
#